data_AF-A0A7X7GU13-F1
#
_entry.id   AF-A0A7X7GU13-F1
#
_cell.length_a   1.000
_cell.length_b   1.000
_cell.length_c   1.000
_cell.angle_alpha   90.00
_cell.angle_beta   90.00
_cell.angle_gamma   90.00
#
_symmetry.space_group_name_H-M   'P 1'
#
loop_
_entity.id
_entity.type
_entity.pdbx_description
1 polymer ?
#
loop_
_entity_poly.entity_id
_entity_poly.type
_entity_poly.pdbx_seq_one_letter_code
_entity_poly.pdbx_strand_id
1 'polypeptide(L)'
;MSGRVFPWEVRALFPARRTLSWLAIPLAAAALVGRARSADDAAAAADASVELTFGILLPLLATAAVIHLTGGSNLRDLGASAARYGMNRRARVLTALAAVTVGLVGVALLLTAVSLPAARGLSDPRLVADLLATAPVAVTLGLAYGPWLAAGACFGSRGGGVLAALLIDWLAGATALPIALATPRGHARHLLGLEAAFSFAPWLSFLALLGLAGLGALLVVLRTPR
;
A
#
# COMPACT_ATOMS: atom_id res chain seq x y z
N MET A 1 1.22 -6.66 -36.19
CA MET A 1 1.61 -5.26 -35.90
C MET A 1 1.97 -5.16 -34.43
N SER A 2 3.26 -4.96 -34.09
CA SER A 2 3.73 -4.96 -32.70
C SER A 2 3.49 -3.60 -32.05
N GLY A 3 2.64 -3.59 -31.02
CA GLY A 3 2.36 -2.41 -30.20
C GLY A 3 3.57 -2.09 -29.33
N ARG A 4 4.46 -1.23 -29.82
CA ARG A 4 5.52 -0.65 -28.98
C ARG A 4 4.87 0.33 -28.01
N VAL A 5 4.81 -0.04 -26.74
CA VAL A 5 4.51 0.89 -25.65
C VAL A 5 5.61 1.96 -25.68
N PHE A 6 5.24 3.19 -26.02
CA PHE A 6 6.21 4.28 -26.18
C PHE A 6 6.84 4.64 -24.81
N PRO A 7 8.18 4.66 -24.69
CA PRO A 7 8.89 4.81 -23.42
C PRO A 7 8.79 6.20 -22.76
N TRP A 8 8.19 7.20 -23.43
CA TRP A 8 8.07 8.55 -22.88
C TRP A 8 6.85 8.75 -21.97
N GLU A 9 5.79 7.92 -22.07
CA GLU A 9 4.66 7.99 -21.13
C GLU A 9 5.05 7.49 -19.72
N VAL A 10 5.99 6.55 -19.62
CA VAL A 10 6.52 6.08 -18.32
C VAL A 10 7.35 7.16 -17.64
N ARG A 11 8.06 8.00 -18.40
CA ARG A 11 8.82 9.14 -17.87
C ARG A 11 7.92 10.25 -17.31
N ALA A 12 6.67 10.34 -17.75
CA ALA A 12 5.70 11.31 -17.24
C ALA A 12 5.05 10.88 -15.92
N LEU A 13 5.14 9.60 -15.54
CA LEU A 13 4.52 9.10 -14.31
C LEU A 13 5.24 9.57 -13.04
N PHE A 14 6.49 10.02 -13.11
CA PHE A 14 7.22 10.50 -11.94
C PHE A 14 8.27 11.55 -12.33
N PRO A 15 7.97 12.86 -12.28
CA PRO A 15 9.04 13.86 -12.24
C PRO A 15 9.86 13.59 -10.97
N ALA A 16 11.00 12.92 -11.13
CA ALA A 16 11.79 12.31 -10.05
C ALA A 16 12.04 13.22 -8.84
N ARG A 17 12.14 14.54 -9.07
CA ARG A 17 12.30 15.56 -8.03
C ARG A 17 11.08 15.70 -7.11
N ARG A 18 9.85 15.63 -7.63
CA ARG A 18 8.64 15.64 -6.79
C ARG A 18 8.52 14.30 -6.06
N THR A 19 8.75 13.18 -6.72
CA THR A 19 8.61 11.83 -6.14
C THR A 19 9.50 11.61 -4.92
N LEU A 20 10.74 12.12 -4.95
CA LEU A 20 11.66 12.07 -3.80
C LEU A 20 11.12 12.83 -2.58
N SER A 21 10.52 14.01 -2.79
CA SER A 21 9.95 14.80 -1.70
C SER A 21 8.74 14.13 -1.03
N TRP A 22 7.93 13.37 -1.79
CA TRP A 22 6.80 12.59 -1.27
C TRP A 22 7.23 11.43 -0.38
N LEU A 23 8.43 10.87 -0.59
CA LEU A 23 8.97 9.79 0.24
C LEU A 23 9.79 10.32 1.43
N ALA A 24 10.42 11.49 1.30
CA ALA A 24 11.25 12.06 2.36
C ALA A 24 10.47 12.31 3.67
N ILE A 25 9.25 12.86 3.58
CA ILE A 25 8.41 13.14 4.75
C ILE A 25 8.01 11.86 5.51
N PRO A 26 7.42 10.83 4.89
CA PRO A 26 7.05 9.60 5.60
C PRO A 26 8.29 8.84 6.11
N LEU A 27 9.41 8.85 5.39
CA LEU A 27 10.66 8.25 5.87
C LEU A 27 11.19 8.98 7.10
N ALA A 28 11.17 10.32 7.09
CA ALA A 28 11.55 11.12 8.25
C ALA A 28 10.60 10.89 9.43
N ALA A 29 9.28 10.85 9.20
CA ALA A 29 8.30 10.56 10.24
C ALA A 29 8.52 9.17 10.86
N ALA A 30 8.74 8.15 10.03
CA ALA A 30 9.05 6.79 10.49
C ALA A 30 10.34 6.75 11.33
N ALA A 31 11.39 7.45 10.88
CA ALA A 31 12.66 7.52 11.59
C ALA A 31 12.55 8.29 12.93
N LEU A 32 11.82 9.41 12.94
CA LEU A 32 11.63 10.25 14.14
C LEU A 32 10.83 9.53 15.21
N VAL A 33 9.76 8.81 14.85
CA VAL A 33 8.96 8.06 15.82
C VAL A 33 9.73 6.87 16.39
N GLY A 34 10.51 6.17 15.56
CA GLY A 34 11.44 5.14 16.04
C GLY A 34 12.43 5.70 17.06
N ARG A 35 13.08 6.82 16.74
CA ARG A 35 14.04 7.50 17.62
C ARG A 35 13.44 8.06 18.91
N ALA A 36 12.22 8.59 18.86
CA ALA A 36 11.59 9.22 20.01
C ALA A 36 11.24 8.22 21.12
N ARG A 37 11.05 6.94 20.78
CA ARG A 37 10.68 5.88 21.73
C ARG A 37 11.83 4.94 22.09
N SER A 38 12.94 4.98 21.35
CA SER A 38 14.08 4.08 21.55
C SER A 38 14.87 4.33 22.83
N ALA A 39 14.65 5.48 23.51
CA ALA A 39 15.37 5.83 24.74
C ALA A 39 14.94 4.99 25.95
N ASP A 40 13.69 4.52 25.97
CA ASP A 40 13.11 3.83 27.13
C ASP A 40 12.96 2.32 26.90
N ASP A 41 12.58 1.90 25.68
CA ASP A 41 12.43 0.48 25.30
C ASP A 41 12.51 0.28 23.77
N ALA A 42 13.56 -0.38 23.29
CA ALA A 42 13.79 -0.66 21.87
C ALA A 42 12.76 -1.60 21.25
N ALA A 43 12.16 -2.51 22.03
CA ALA A 43 11.12 -3.41 21.54
C ALA A 43 9.80 -2.64 21.33
N ALA A 44 9.36 -1.88 22.33
CA ALA A 44 8.18 -1.03 22.21
C ALA A 44 8.34 0.05 21.11
N ALA A 45 9.55 0.59 20.94
CA ALA A 45 9.86 1.50 19.85
C ALA A 45 9.72 0.85 18.47
N ALA A 46 10.18 -0.40 18.32
CA ALA A 46 10.05 -1.16 17.09
C ALA A 46 8.58 -1.40 16.74
N ASP A 47 7.78 -1.89 17.69
CA ASP A 47 6.35 -2.16 17.50
C ASP A 47 5.59 -0.89 17.08
N ALA A 48 5.83 0.22 17.78
CA ALA A 48 5.23 1.51 17.45
C ALA A 48 5.66 2.04 16.07
N SER A 49 6.92 1.81 15.67
CA SER A 49 7.43 2.22 14.36
C SER A 49 6.76 1.45 13.22
N VAL A 50 6.53 0.16 13.43
CA VAL A 50 5.92 -0.74 12.45
C VAL A 50 4.41 -0.49 12.37
N GLU A 51 3.75 -0.22 13.50
CA GLU A 51 2.35 0.19 13.55
C GLU A 51 2.12 1.52 12.80
N LEU A 52 2.96 2.53 13.01
CA LEU A 52 2.89 3.79 12.25
C LEU A 52 3.08 3.54 10.75
N THR A 53 4.07 2.72 10.40
CA THR A 53 4.44 2.43 9.02
C THR A 53 3.29 1.79 8.25
N PHE A 54 2.71 0.72 8.80
CA PHE A 54 1.68 -0.06 8.11
C PHE A 54 0.25 0.42 8.40
N GLY A 55 0.02 1.09 9.52
CA GLY A 55 -1.28 1.60 9.92
C GLY A 55 -1.60 2.98 9.36
N ILE A 56 -0.59 3.80 9.05
CA ILE A 56 -0.79 5.20 8.64
C ILE A 56 -0.02 5.52 7.35
N LEU A 57 1.31 5.36 7.35
CA LEU A 57 2.15 5.86 6.25
C LEU A 57 1.91 5.11 4.93
N LEU A 58 1.88 3.77 4.97
CA LEU A 58 1.66 2.95 3.79
C LEU A 58 0.26 3.17 3.17
N PRO A 59 -0.87 3.15 3.91
CA PRO A 59 -2.18 3.47 3.36
C PRO A 59 -2.25 4.86 2.70
N LEU A 60 -1.62 5.88 3.30
CA LEU A 60 -1.58 7.24 2.76
C LEU A 60 -0.80 7.30 1.45
N LEU A 61 0.38 6.67 1.40
CA LEU A 61 1.21 6.61 0.20
C LEU A 61 0.54 5.81 -0.91
N ALA A 62 -0.13 4.71 -0.56
CA ALA A 62 -0.93 3.93 -1.50
C ALA A 62 -2.10 4.75 -2.05
N THR A 63 -2.76 5.54 -1.21
CA THR A 63 -3.85 6.44 -1.63
C THR A 63 -3.33 7.51 -2.58
N ALA A 64 -2.22 8.16 -2.24
CA ALA A 64 -1.58 9.15 -3.10
C ALA A 64 -1.15 8.54 -4.44
N ALA A 65 -0.57 7.33 -4.43
CA ALA A 65 -0.16 6.63 -5.63
C ALA A 65 -1.35 6.29 -6.54
N VAL A 66 -2.49 5.87 -5.98
CA VAL A 66 -3.71 5.58 -6.74
C VAL A 66 -4.37 6.87 -7.27
N ILE A 67 -4.43 7.95 -6.49
CA ILE A 67 -4.93 9.24 -6.96
C ILE A 67 -4.06 9.78 -8.11
N HIS A 68 -2.74 9.63 -7.98
CA HIS A 68 -1.80 10.01 -9.03
C HIS A 68 -1.96 9.15 -10.28
N LEU A 69 -2.13 7.84 -10.12
CA LEU A 69 -2.43 6.91 -11.21
C LEU A 69 -3.69 7.36 -11.98
N THR A 70 -4.75 7.74 -11.28
CA THR A 70 -6.00 8.16 -11.93
C THR A 70 -6.00 9.62 -12.38
N GLY A 71 -4.99 10.42 -12.03
CA GLY A 71 -4.98 11.86 -12.26
C GLY A 71 -6.17 12.60 -11.62
N GLY A 72 -6.71 12.06 -10.52
CA GLY A 72 -7.91 12.60 -9.86
C GLY A 72 -9.23 12.37 -10.62
N SER A 73 -9.23 11.45 -11.60
CA SER A 73 -10.44 11.01 -12.30
C SER A 73 -10.93 9.64 -11.81
N ASN A 74 -12.09 9.20 -12.29
CA ASN A 74 -12.53 7.83 -12.03
C ASN A 74 -11.62 6.85 -12.79
N LEU A 75 -11.19 5.77 -12.12
CA LEU A 75 -10.28 4.78 -12.72
C LEU A 75 -10.84 4.12 -13.99
N ARG A 76 -12.16 4.09 -14.16
CA ARG A 76 -12.84 3.58 -15.38
C ARG A 76 -12.58 4.44 -16.62
N ASP A 77 -12.30 5.72 -16.41
CA ASP A 77 -12.03 6.68 -17.48
C ASP A 77 -10.56 6.67 -17.91
N LEU A 78 -9.71 5.98 -17.15
CA LEU A 78 -8.30 5.84 -17.47
C LEU A 78 -8.12 5.10 -18.81
N GLY A 79 -7.31 5.69 -19.69
CA GLY A 79 -7.09 5.17 -21.04
C GLY A 79 -8.23 5.47 -22.02
N ALA A 80 -9.20 6.33 -21.68
CA ALA A 80 -10.26 6.71 -22.62
C ALA A 80 -9.74 7.39 -23.89
N SER A 81 -8.67 8.19 -23.78
CA SER A 81 -7.96 8.77 -24.92
C SER A 81 -7.27 7.69 -25.76
N ALA A 82 -6.64 6.73 -25.12
CA ALA A 82 -5.91 5.62 -25.76
C ALA A 82 -6.85 4.71 -26.58
N ALA A 83 -8.06 4.50 -26.08
CA ALA A 83 -9.07 3.68 -26.76
C ALA A 83 -9.51 4.27 -28.11
N ARG A 84 -9.38 5.60 -28.31
CA ARG A 84 -9.64 6.24 -29.61
C ARG A 84 -8.69 5.73 -30.70
N TYR A 85 -7.55 5.17 -30.30
CA TYR A 85 -6.54 4.57 -31.18
C TYR A 85 -6.59 3.04 -31.20
N GLY A 86 -7.69 2.42 -30.74
CA GLY A 86 -7.88 0.96 -30.75
C GLY A 86 -7.11 0.20 -29.66
N MET A 87 -6.54 0.89 -28.67
CA MET A 87 -5.86 0.24 -27.55
C MET A 87 -6.86 -0.34 -26.55
N ASN A 88 -6.56 -1.54 -26.02
CA ASN A 88 -7.35 -2.19 -24.97
C ASN A 88 -7.21 -1.42 -23.64
N ARG A 89 -8.31 -0.85 -23.14
CA ARG A 89 -8.33 -0.03 -21.93
C ARG A 89 -8.00 -0.87 -20.70
N ARG A 90 -8.61 -2.05 -20.60
CA ARG A 90 -8.40 -2.98 -19.49
C ARG A 90 -6.94 -3.38 -19.37
N ALA A 91 -6.27 -3.69 -20.47
CA ALA A 91 -4.84 -4.01 -20.46
C ALA A 91 -4.00 -2.85 -19.91
N ARG A 92 -4.27 -1.62 -20.37
CA ARG A 92 -3.54 -0.42 -19.90
C ARG A 92 -3.75 -0.17 -18.40
N VAL A 93 -5.00 -0.25 -17.93
CA VAL A 93 -5.36 -0.08 -16.52
C VAL A 93 -4.67 -1.15 -15.66
N LEU A 94 -4.67 -2.41 -16.10
CA LEU A 94 -4.00 -3.50 -15.38
C LEU A 94 -2.49 -3.34 -15.33
N THR A 95 -1.84 -2.94 -16.42
CA THR A 95 -0.40 -2.67 -16.43
C THR A 95 -0.04 -1.55 -15.47
N ALA A 96 -0.83 -0.47 -15.46
CA ALA A 96 -0.60 0.66 -14.59
C ALA A 96 -0.86 0.32 -13.10
N LEU A 97 -1.91 -0.46 -12.83
CA LEU A 97 -2.19 -1.00 -11.49
C LEU A 97 -1.06 -1.92 -11.02
N ALA A 98 -0.55 -2.80 -11.88
CA ALA A 98 0.56 -3.68 -11.55
C ALA A 98 1.83 -2.88 -11.23
N ALA A 99 2.15 -1.86 -12.02
CA ALA A 99 3.29 -0.98 -11.77
C ALA A 99 3.17 -0.24 -10.42
N VAL A 100 2.00 0.31 -10.11
CA VAL A 100 1.74 0.96 -8.81
C VAL A 100 1.87 -0.04 -7.67
N THR A 101 1.27 -1.22 -7.81
CA THR A 101 1.30 -2.26 -6.77
C THR A 101 2.72 -2.73 -6.48
N VAL A 102 3.53 -2.98 -7.52
CA VAL A 102 4.96 -3.32 -7.35
C VAL A 102 5.73 -2.16 -6.71
N GLY A 103 5.44 -0.92 -7.11
CA GLY A 103 6.01 0.27 -6.47
C GLY A 103 5.70 0.33 -4.98
N LEU A 104 4.46 0.02 -4.59
CA LEU A 104 4.04 0.00 -3.18
C LEU A 104 4.71 -1.09 -2.36
N VAL A 105 4.99 -2.26 -2.95
CA VAL A 105 5.84 -3.29 -2.32
C VAL A 105 7.22 -2.72 -2.00
N GLY A 106 7.85 -2.05 -2.98
CA GLY A 106 9.15 -1.40 -2.77
C GLY A 106 9.10 -0.32 -1.69
N VAL A 107 8.05 0.51 -1.67
CA VAL A 107 7.85 1.54 -0.64
C VAL A 107 7.65 0.93 0.73
N ALA A 108 6.83 -0.12 0.88
CA ALA A 108 6.61 -0.79 2.16
C ALA A 108 7.90 -1.39 2.73
N LEU A 109 8.71 -2.03 1.87
CA LEU A 109 10.03 -2.56 2.24
C LEU A 109 10.99 -1.43 2.64
N LEU A 110 11.02 -0.34 1.89
CA LEU A 110 11.88 0.81 2.19
C LEU A 110 11.50 1.47 3.52
N LEU A 111 10.20 1.66 3.79
CA LEU A 111 9.73 2.20 5.07
C LEU A 111 10.17 1.30 6.22
N THR A 112 10.02 -0.02 6.08
CA THR A 112 10.45 -1.01 7.08
C THR A 112 11.97 -0.97 7.30
N ALA A 113 12.74 -0.89 6.20
CA ALA A 113 14.20 -0.81 6.24
C ALA A 113 14.73 0.50 6.85
N VAL A 114 13.90 1.52 6.99
CA VAL A 114 14.26 2.78 7.67
C VAL A 114 13.70 2.83 9.09
N SER A 115 12.46 2.40 9.30
CA SER A 115 11.76 2.49 10.59
C SER A 115 12.41 1.60 11.65
N LEU A 116 12.70 0.34 11.33
CA LEU A 116 13.24 -0.62 12.29
C LEU A 116 14.66 -0.27 12.75
N PRO A 117 15.62 0.06 11.86
CA PRO A 117 16.93 0.53 12.30
C PRO A 117 16.88 1.84 13.09
N ALA A 118 15.92 2.72 12.79
CA ALA A 118 15.75 3.96 13.54
C ALA A 118 15.21 3.71 14.96
N ALA A 119 14.40 2.66 15.15
CA ALA A 119 13.82 2.27 16.43
C ALA A 119 14.79 1.43 17.30
N ARG A 120 15.54 0.49 16.70
CA ARG A 120 16.44 -0.42 17.43
C ARG A 120 17.90 0.01 17.46
N GLY A 121 18.32 0.81 16.49
CA GLY A 121 19.73 1.08 16.22
C GLY A 121 20.38 0.03 15.32
N LEU A 122 21.41 0.43 14.58
CA LEU A 122 22.11 -0.42 13.60
C LEU A 122 22.97 -1.52 14.22
N SER A 123 23.27 -1.42 15.51
CA SER A 123 24.10 -2.37 16.26
C SER A 123 23.30 -3.42 17.03
N ASP A 124 21.95 -3.37 16.98
CA ASP A 124 21.11 -4.34 17.68
C ASP A 124 21.19 -5.72 16.99
N PRO A 125 21.58 -6.80 17.70
CA PRO A 125 21.68 -8.13 17.13
C PRO A 125 20.34 -8.69 16.62
N ARG A 126 19.19 -8.18 17.11
CA ARG A 126 17.85 -8.62 16.70
C ARG A 126 17.33 -7.90 15.46
N LEU A 127 18.00 -6.84 14.99
CA LEU A 127 17.53 -6.03 13.86
C LEU A 127 17.29 -6.86 12.59
N VAL A 128 18.23 -7.76 12.26
CA VAL A 128 18.14 -8.61 11.06
C VAL A 128 16.96 -9.57 11.17
N ALA A 129 16.77 -10.19 12.33
CA ALA A 129 15.66 -11.12 12.57
C ALA A 129 14.31 -10.41 12.39
N ASP A 130 14.17 -9.19 12.91
CA ASP A 130 12.95 -8.40 12.77
C ASP A 130 12.69 -7.91 11.36
N LEU A 131 13.73 -7.49 10.64
CA LEU A 131 13.60 -7.13 9.23
C LEU A 131 13.12 -8.33 8.40
N LEU A 132 13.67 -9.52 8.64
CA LEU A 132 13.26 -10.75 7.97
C LEU A 132 11.83 -11.17 8.36
N ALA A 133 11.46 -11.03 9.63
CA ALA A 133 10.11 -11.34 10.11
C ALA A 133 9.06 -10.36 9.55
N THR A 134 9.42 -9.09 9.38
CA THR A 134 8.52 -8.02 8.93
C THR A 134 8.43 -7.92 7.41
N ALA A 135 9.46 -8.36 6.67
CA ALA A 135 9.49 -8.26 5.21
C ALA A 135 8.29 -8.94 4.51
N PRO A 136 7.85 -10.16 4.87
CA PRO A 136 6.65 -10.77 4.30
C PRO A 136 5.38 -9.94 4.53
N VAL A 137 5.27 -9.29 5.69
CA VAL A 137 4.16 -8.38 6.03
C VAL A 137 4.20 -7.14 5.13
N ALA A 138 5.37 -6.53 4.97
CA ALA A 138 5.57 -5.39 4.08
C ALA A 138 5.18 -5.72 2.62
N VAL A 139 5.64 -6.86 2.11
CA VAL A 139 5.34 -7.31 0.74
C VAL A 139 3.85 -7.51 0.55
N THR A 140 3.21 -8.27 1.45
CA THR A 140 1.79 -8.63 1.31
C THR A 140 0.88 -7.42 1.48
N LEU A 141 1.20 -6.47 2.35
CA LEU A 141 0.47 -5.21 2.46
C LEU A 141 0.66 -4.32 1.24
N GLY A 142 1.88 -4.20 0.71
CA GLY A 142 2.12 -3.48 -0.54
C GLY A 142 1.31 -4.04 -1.71
N LEU A 143 1.21 -5.38 -1.79
CA LEU A 143 0.37 -6.08 -2.76
C LEU A 143 -1.13 -5.85 -2.55
N ALA A 144 -1.59 -5.76 -1.29
CA ALA A 144 -3.01 -5.62 -0.97
C ALA A 144 -3.53 -4.18 -1.14
N TYR A 145 -2.78 -3.18 -0.67
CA TYR A 145 -3.25 -1.78 -0.67
C TYR A 145 -3.44 -1.21 -2.08
N GLY A 146 -2.60 -1.60 -3.05
CA GLY A 146 -2.72 -1.12 -4.43
C GLY A 146 -4.10 -1.44 -5.04
N PRO A 147 -4.46 -2.73 -5.20
CA PRO A 147 -5.76 -3.14 -5.71
C PRO A 147 -6.94 -2.76 -4.81
N TRP A 148 -6.79 -2.78 -3.48
CA TRP A 148 -7.83 -2.35 -2.54
C TRP A 148 -8.27 -0.91 -2.80
N LEU A 149 -7.31 0.02 -2.85
CA LEU A 149 -7.59 1.43 -3.07
C LEU A 149 -7.98 1.72 -4.54
N ALA A 150 -7.39 1.01 -5.50
CA ALA A 150 -7.78 1.12 -6.90
C ALA A 150 -9.23 0.67 -7.15
N ALA A 151 -9.71 -0.35 -6.42
CA ALA A 151 -11.11 -0.74 -6.43
C ALA A 151 -12.01 0.39 -5.91
N GLY A 152 -11.61 1.07 -4.83
CA GLY A 152 -12.27 2.29 -4.36
C GLY A 152 -12.32 3.40 -5.41
N ALA A 153 -11.21 3.61 -6.13
CA ALA A 153 -11.10 4.62 -7.19
C ALA A 153 -12.01 4.36 -8.41
N CYS A 154 -12.62 3.17 -8.50
CA CYS A 154 -13.65 2.86 -9.48
C CYS A 154 -15.00 3.51 -9.16
N PHE A 155 -15.18 4.12 -7.98
CA PHE A 155 -16.45 4.68 -7.51
C PHE A 155 -16.37 6.22 -7.33
N GLY A 156 -17.52 6.88 -7.54
CA GLY A 156 -17.65 8.34 -7.50
C GLY A 156 -17.27 9.02 -8.83
N SER A 157 -17.75 10.24 -9.05
CA SER A 157 -17.57 10.98 -10.31
C SER A 157 -16.11 11.35 -10.60
N ARG A 158 -15.26 11.41 -9.57
CA ARG A 158 -13.82 11.75 -9.67
C ARG A 158 -12.91 10.69 -9.04
N GLY A 159 -13.38 9.44 -8.96
CA GLY A 159 -12.65 8.37 -8.25
C GLY A 159 -12.56 8.59 -6.74
N GLY A 160 -13.42 9.44 -6.17
CA GLY A 160 -13.43 9.79 -4.75
C GLY A 160 -13.65 8.60 -3.81
N GLY A 161 -14.13 7.46 -4.31
CA GLY A 161 -14.23 6.22 -3.53
C GLY A 161 -12.89 5.70 -3.01
N VAL A 162 -11.75 6.17 -3.54
CA VAL A 162 -10.42 5.88 -2.98
C VAL A 162 -10.28 6.37 -1.53
N LEU A 163 -10.81 7.56 -1.23
CA LEU A 163 -10.79 8.12 0.13
C LEU A 163 -11.77 7.38 1.04
N ALA A 164 -12.91 6.96 0.51
CA ALA A 164 -13.84 6.12 1.26
C ALA A 164 -13.21 4.77 1.62
N ALA A 165 -12.48 4.12 0.69
CA ALA A 165 -11.77 2.87 0.95
C ALA A 165 -10.66 3.04 2.02
N LEU A 166 -9.94 4.17 2.02
CA LEU A 166 -8.98 4.52 3.07
C LEU A 166 -9.67 4.71 4.43
N LEU A 167 -10.76 5.48 4.47
CA LEU A 167 -11.51 5.71 5.70
C LEU A 167 -12.11 4.42 6.27
N ILE A 168 -12.62 3.54 5.41
CA ILE A 168 -13.11 2.22 5.82
C ILE A 168 -11.97 1.42 6.44
N ASP A 169 -10.81 1.34 5.78
CA ASP A 169 -9.64 0.63 6.31
C ASP A 169 -9.19 1.19 7.67
N TRP A 170 -9.17 2.51 7.83
CA TRP A 170 -8.78 3.13 9.09
C TRP A 170 -9.77 2.96 10.22
N LEU A 171 -11.07 3.11 9.95
CA LEU A 171 -12.10 3.02 10.97
C LEU A 171 -12.39 1.57 11.34
N ALA A 172 -12.51 0.67 10.37
CA ALA A 172 -12.79 -0.74 10.64
C ALA A 172 -11.54 -1.51 11.05
N GLY A 173 -10.41 -1.28 10.38
CA GLY A 173 -9.16 -2.02 10.61
C GLY A 173 -8.42 -1.66 11.89
N ALA A 174 -8.79 -0.58 12.58
CA ALA A 174 -8.26 -0.25 13.90
C ALA A 174 -9.01 -0.94 15.05
N THR A 175 -10.13 -1.61 14.78
CA THR A 175 -10.97 -2.24 15.81
C THR A 175 -10.62 -3.71 16.01
N ALA A 176 -11.02 -4.28 17.16
CA ALA A 176 -11.02 -5.73 17.39
C ALA A 176 -12.31 -6.41 16.88
N LEU A 177 -13.16 -5.70 16.13
CA LEU A 177 -14.44 -6.21 15.65
C LEU A 177 -14.23 -7.06 14.38
N PRO A 178 -15.14 -8.01 14.06
CA PRO A 178 -15.04 -8.85 12.85
C PRO A 178 -14.92 -8.06 11.55
N ILE A 179 -15.39 -6.81 11.50
CA ILE A 179 -15.27 -5.93 10.33
C ILE A 179 -13.81 -5.64 9.95
N ALA A 180 -12.86 -5.74 10.90
CA ALA A 180 -11.44 -5.58 10.63
C ALA A 180 -10.91 -6.65 9.65
N LEU A 181 -11.55 -7.83 9.56
CA LEU A 181 -11.21 -8.89 8.59
C LEU A 181 -11.47 -8.49 7.13
N ALA A 182 -12.26 -7.45 6.90
CA ALA A 182 -12.49 -6.93 5.56
C ALA A 182 -11.43 -5.91 5.12
N THR A 183 -10.42 -5.63 5.95
CA THR A 183 -9.50 -4.51 5.76
C THR A 183 -8.03 -4.96 5.79
N PRO A 184 -7.18 -4.43 4.90
CA PRO A 184 -5.74 -4.68 4.97
C PRO A 184 -5.12 -4.35 6.34
N ARG A 185 -5.53 -3.24 6.98
CA ARG A 185 -5.00 -2.82 8.28
C ARG A 185 -5.34 -3.79 9.41
N GLY A 186 -6.53 -4.38 9.42
CA GLY A 186 -6.90 -5.40 10.42
C GLY A 186 -5.97 -6.61 10.36
N HIS A 187 -5.68 -7.11 9.14
CA HIS A 187 -4.72 -8.20 8.94
C HIS A 187 -3.28 -7.80 9.26
N ALA A 188 -2.88 -6.55 8.99
CA ALA A 188 -1.58 -6.03 9.39
C ALA A 188 -1.39 -6.12 10.91
N ARG A 189 -2.36 -5.62 11.68
CA ARG A 189 -2.31 -5.66 13.16
C ARG A 189 -2.20 -7.08 13.68
N HIS A 190 -2.99 -8.00 13.12
CA HIS A 190 -2.93 -9.42 13.49
C HIS A 190 -1.57 -10.06 13.22
N LEU A 191 -0.98 -9.80 12.04
CA LEU A 191 0.33 -10.34 11.65
C LEU A 191 1.48 -9.80 12.51
N LEU A 192 1.32 -8.59 13.02
CA LEU A 192 2.30 -7.92 13.88
C LEU A 192 2.12 -8.25 15.36
N GLY A 193 1.11 -9.06 15.71
CA GLY A 193 0.80 -9.37 17.11
C GLY A 193 0.28 -8.17 17.91
N LEU A 194 -0.21 -7.13 17.23
CA LEU A 194 -0.83 -5.96 17.86
C LEU A 194 -2.25 -6.31 18.32
N GLU A 195 -2.81 -5.52 19.26
CA GLU A 195 -4.04 -5.73 20.05
C GLU A 195 -5.27 -6.37 19.35
N ALA A 196 -5.37 -6.32 18.01
CA ALA A 196 -6.36 -7.05 17.23
C ALA A 196 -5.88 -8.47 16.90
N ALA A 197 -5.71 -9.32 17.91
CA ALA A 197 -5.41 -10.73 17.70
C ALA A 197 -6.73 -11.48 17.39
N PHE A 198 -6.97 -11.75 16.11
CA PHE A 198 -7.98 -12.73 15.73
C PHE A 198 -7.63 -14.09 16.33
N SER A 199 -8.61 -14.94 16.60
CA SER A 199 -8.36 -16.24 17.27
C SER A 199 -7.72 -17.30 16.37
N PHE A 200 -7.33 -16.95 15.14
CA PHE A 200 -6.86 -17.89 14.13
C PHE A 200 -5.38 -17.73 13.80
N ALA A 201 -4.82 -18.73 13.11
CA ALA A 201 -3.40 -18.78 12.80
C ALA A 201 -2.94 -17.62 11.90
N PRO A 202 -1.79 -16.96 12.18
CA PRO A 202 -1.32 -15.78 11.44
C PRO A 202 -1.24 -15.95 9.91
N TRP A 203 -0.91 -17.14 9.42
CA TRP A 203 -0.80 -17.41 7.98
C TRP A 203 -2.12 -17.18 7.22
N LEU A 204 -3.26 -17.29 7.88
CA LEU A 204 -4.56 -16.99 7.27
C LEU A 204 -4.71 -15.50 6.95
N SER A 205 -4.09 -14.61 7.72
CA SER A 205 -4.06 -13.17 7.40
C SER A 205 -3.25 -12.89 6.14
N PHE A 206 -2.17 -13.63 5.88
CA PHE A 206 -1.47 -13.52 4.60
C PHE A 206 -2.36 -13.93 3.42
N LEU A 207 -3.10 -15.03 3.54
CA LEU A 207 -4.04 -15.45 2.51
C LEU A 207 -5.18 -14.46 2.33
N ALA A 208 -5.72 -13.91 3.41
CA ALA A 208 -6.77 -12.92 3.36
C ALA A 208 -6.30 -11.64 2.67
N LEU A 209 -5.08 -11.16 2.93
CA LEU A 209 -4.48 -10.02 2.22
C LEU A 209 -4.34 -10.28 0.72
N LEU A 210 -3.87 -11.47 0.32
CA LEU A 210 -3.81 -11.85 -1.09
C LEU A 210 -5.21 -11.97 -1.71
N GLY A 211 -6.19 -12.46 -0.95
CA GLY A 211 -7.60 -12.51 -1.34
C GLY A 211 -8.18 -11.11 -1.57
N LEU A 212 -7.93 -10.17 -0.66
CA LEU A 212 -8.33 -8.76 -0.80
C LEU A 212 -7.66 -8.11 -2.02
N ALA A 213 -6.37 -8.38 -2.25
CA ALA A 213 -5.66 -7.93 -3.44
C ALA A 213 -6.34 -8.46 -4.72
N GLY A 214 -6.64 -9.76 -4.75
CA GLY A 214 -7.31 -10.43 -5.86
C GLY A 214 -8.72 -9.89 -6.11
N LEU A 215 -9.53 -9.70 -5.06
CA LEU A 215 -10.86 -9.13 -5.13
C LEU A 215 -10.83 -7.68 -5.63
N GLY A 216 -9.91 -6.86 -5.12
CA GLY A 216 -9.71 -5.49 -5.57
C GLY A 216 -9.35 -5.42 -7.06
N ALA A 217 -8.39 -6.25 -7.49
CA ALA A 217 -7.99 -6.34 -8.90
C ALA A 217 -9.14 -6.83 -9.78
N LEU A 218 -9.90 -7.84 -9.34
CA LEU A 218 -11.08 -8.34 -10.04
C LEU A 218 -12.15 -7.26 -10.18
N LEU A 219 -12.41 -6.46 -9.14
CA LEU A 219 -13.34 -5.34 -9.22
C LEU A 219 -12.88 -4.29 -10.24
N VAL A 220 -11.59 -3.93 -10.24
CA VAL A 220 -11.03 -3.04 -11.27
C VAL A 220 -11.27 -3.62 -12.67
N VAL A 221 -10.99 -4.90 -12.86
CA VAL A 221 -11.21 -5.62 -14.12
C VAL A 221 -12.67 -5.56 -14.55
N LEU A 222 -13.61 -5.88 -13.66
CA LEU A 222 -15.05 -5.89 -13.95
C LEU A 222 -15.62 -4.50 -14.23
N ARG A 223 -15.03 -3.45 -13.63
CA ARG A 223 -15.47 -2.06 -13.81
C ARG A 223 -14.82 -1.36 -15.00
N THR A 224 -13.75 -1.93 -15.55
CA THR A 224 -13.01 -1.35 -16.67
C THR A 224 -13.48 -1.97 -18.00
N PRO A 225 -13.99 -1.17 -18.96
CA PRO A 225 -14.36 -1.66 -20.28
C PRO A 225 -13.14 -2.17 -21.06
N ARG A 226 -13.38 -3.03 -22.06
CA ARG A 226 -12.31 -3.54 -22.94
C ARG A 226 -11.71 -2.42 -23.80
#